data_AF-A0A1W9G8E6-F1
#
_entry.id   AF-A0A1W9G8E6-F1
#
_cell.length_a   1.000
_cell.length_b   1.000
_cell.length_c   1.000
_cell.angle_alpha   90.00
_cell.angle_beta   90.00
_cell.angle_gamma   90.00
#
_symmetry.space_group_name_H-M   'P 1'
#
loop_
_entity.id
_entity.type
_entity.pdbx_description
1 polymer ?
#
loop_
_entity_poly.entity_id
_entity_poly.type
_entity_poly.pdbx_seq_one_letter_code
_entity_poly.pdbx_strand_id
1 'polypeptide(L)' 'MHETREEIMQVIIRSPDCSLEEVVLECPDLTWNRVLCEIDRMSRTGQVRLMPKGPGRYGVSRATT' A
#
# COMPACT_ATOMS: atom_id res chain seq x y z
N MET A 1 5.18 -1.68 -17.01
CA MET A 1 5.49 -1.26 -15.62
C MET A 1 4.32 -0.51 -14.98
N HIS A 2 3.06 -0.94 -15.21
CA HIS A 2 1.83 -0.39 -14.61
C HIS A 2 1.11 -1.39 -13.69
N GLU A 3 1.49 -2.66 -13.76
CA GLU A 3 0.85 -3.81 -13.11
C GLU A 3 0.95 -3.76 -11.58
N THR A 4 2.14 -3.46 -11.04
CA THR A 4 2.41 -3.40 -9.59
C THR A 4 1.51 -2.40 -8.85
N ARG A 5 1.26 -1.23 -9.45
CA ARG A 5 0.43 -0.19 -8.82
C ARG A 5 -1.02 -0.65 -8.71
N GLU A 6 -1.54 -1.22 -9.79
CA GLU A 6 -2.95 -1.60 -9.89
C GLU A 6 -3.24 -2.76 -8.95
N GLU A 7 -2.35 -3.74 -8.88
CA GLU A 7 -2.43 -4.85 -7.93
C GLU A 7 -2.47 -4.35 -6.47
N ILE A 8 -1.49 -3.52 -6.08
CA ILE A 8 -1.44 -2.94 -4.73
C ILE A 8 -2.71 -2.12 -4.42
N MET A 9 -3.17 -1.31 -5.37
CA MET A 9 -4.37 -0.48 -5.18
C MET A 9 -5.63 -1.33 -5.03
N GLN A 10 -5.75 -2.45 -5.75
CA GLN A 10 -6.86 -3.39 -5.58
C GLN A 10 -6.89 -3.98 -4.18
N VAL A 11 -5.72 -4.33 -3.62
CA VAL A 11 -5.63 -4.81 -2.23
C VAL A 11 -6.08 -3.74 -1.24
N ILE A 12 -5.59 -2.50 -1.38
CA ILE A 12 -5.94 -1.38 -0.49
C ILE A 12 -7.44 -1.04 -0.57
N ILE A 13 -8.05 -1.14 -1.76
CA ILE A 13 -9.49 -0.93 -1.95
C ILE A 13 -10.30 -2.06 -1.31
N ARG A 14 -9.85 -3.32 -1.46
CA ARG A 14 -10.52 -4.49 -0.89
C ARG A 14 -10.43 -4.53 0.63
N SER A 15 -9.30 -4.08 1.20
CA SER A 15 -9.05 -4.06 2.64
C SER A 15 -8.58 -2.68 3.07
N PRO A 16 -9.50 -1.75 3.36
CA PRO A 16 -9.15 -0.46 3.94
C PRO A 16 -8.38 -0.66 5.26
N ASP A 17 -7.44 0.23 5.54
CA ASP A 17 -6.62 0.19 6.76
C ASP A 17 -5.66 -1.01 6.89
N CYS A 18 -5.49 -1.81 5.82
CA CYS A 18 -4.54 -2.92 5.80
C CYS A 18 -3.12 -2.43 6.10
N SER A 19 -2.36 -3.24 6.80
CA SER A 19 -0.95 -3.02 7.05
C SER A 19 -0.11 -3.21 5.78
N LEU A 20 1.09 -2.63 5.77
CA LEU A 20 2.07 -2.87 4.71
C LEU A 20 2.35 -4.37 4.54
N GLU A 21 2.44 -5.10 5.66
CA GLU A 21 2.69 -6.53 5.69
C GLU A 21 1.57 -7.33 5.01
N GLU A 22 0.31 -6.95 5.25
CA GLU A 22 -0.84 -7.55 4.58
C GLU A 22 -0.82 -7.31 3.06
N VAL A 23 -0.43 -6.10 2.61
CA VAL A 23 -0.29 -5.84 1.17
C VAL A 23 0.76 -6.74 0.53
N VAL A 24 1.89 -6.95 1.20
CA VAL A 24 2.96 -7.83 0.69
C VAL A 24 2.51 -9.29 0.63
N LEU A 25 1.72 -9.76 1.60
CA LEU A 25 1.18 -11.12 1.59
C LEU A 25 0.17 -11.33 0.45
N GLU A 26 -0.61 -10.31 0.11
CA GLU A 26 -1.62 -10.36 -0.94
C GLU A 26 -1.03 -10.14 -2.35
N CYS A 27 0.24 -9.74 -2.47
CA CYS A 27 0.95 -9.55 -3.74
C CYS A 27 2.24 -10.41 -3.77
N PRO A 28 2.14 -11.75 -3.86
CA PRO A 28 3.27 -12.66 -3.69
C PRO A 28 4.37 -12.51 -4.76
N ASP A 29 4.02 -11.95 -5.92
CA ASP A 29 4.96 -11.69 -7.02
C ASP A 29 5.79 -10.42 -6.80
N LEU A 30 5.51 -9.65 -5.73
CA LEU A 30 6.20 -8.43 -5.37
C LEU A 30 7.08 -8.62 -4.14
N THR A 31 8.28 -8.07 -4.18
CA THR A 31 9.13 -8.00 -2.99
C THR A 31 8.64 -6.89 -2.07
N TRP A 32 8.89 -7.05 -0.76
CA TRP A 32 8.56 -6.05 0.25
C TRP A 32 9.08 -4.64 -0.11
N ASN A 33 10.31 -4.54 -0.62
CA ASN A 33 10.89 -3.28 -1.07
C ASN A 33 10.12 -2.65 -2.24
N ARG A 34 9.63 -3.45 -3.19
CA ARG A 34 8.84 -2.93 -4.33
C ARG A 34 7.49 -2.39 -3.84
N VAL A 35 6.83 -3.12 -2.95
CA VAL A 35 5.56 -2.69 -2.34
C VAL A 35 5.75 -1.38 -1.57
N LEU A 36 6.79 -1.29 -0.73
CA LEU A 36 7.10 -0.08 0.02
C LEU A 36 7.36 1.12 -0.90
N CYS A 37 8.22 0.97 -1.91
CA CYS A 37 8.53 2.05 -2.85
C CYS A 37 7.27 2.53 -3.59
N GLU A 38 6.39 1.61 -4.00
CA GLU A 38 5.18 1.97 -4.74
C GLU A 38 4.14 2.65 -3.82
N ILE A 39 4.01 2.21 -2.57
CA ILE A 39 3.14 2.86 -1.58
C ILE A 39 3.66 4.25 -1.22
N ASP A 40 4.97 4.42 -1.01
CA ASP A 40 5.59 5.75 -0.79
C ASP A 40 5.33 6.68 -1.98
N ARG A 41 5.50 6.18 -3.22
CA ARG A 41 5.19 6.92 -4.45
C ARG A 41 3.72 7.36 -4.47
N MET A 42 2.79 6.43 -4.24
CA MET A 42 1.35 6.71 -4.22
C MET A 42 0.98 7.71 -3.12
N SER A 43 1.60 7.61 -1.94
CA SER A 43 1.39 8.53 -0.83
C SER A 43 1.83 9.95 -1.19
N ARG A 44 3.00 10.11 -1.82
CA ARG A 44 3.51 11.41 -2.28
C ARG A 44 2.64 12.05 -3.36
N THR A 45 1.97 11.22 -4.18
CA THR A 45 1.02 11.69 -5.19
C THR A 45 -0.41 11.85 -4.67
N GLY A 46 -0.64 11.63 -3.38
CA GLY A 46 -1.97 11.77 -2.76
C GLY A 46 -2.98 10.70 -3.14
N GLN A 47 -2.54 9.54 -3.65
CA GLN A 47 -3.43 8.43 -4.01
C GLN A 47 -3.79 7.55 -2.81
N VAL A 48 -2.87 7.43 -1.85
CA VAL A 48 -3.05 6.65 -0.61
C VAL A 48 -2.62 7.48 0.59
N ARG A 49 -3.08 7.09 1.77
CA ARG A 49 -2.71 7.67 3.06
C ARG A 49 -2.09 6.61 3.95
N LEU A 50 -0.94 6.92 4.50
CA LEU A 50 -0.30 6.15 5.56
C LEU A 50 -0.77 6.66 6.93
N MET A 51 -1.20 5.74 7.78
CA MET A 51 -1.64 6.04 9.14
C MET A 51 -0.77 5.24 10.14
N PRO A 52 -0.07 5.90 11.06
CA PRO A 52 0.73 5.19 12.05
C PRO A 52 -0.18 4.36 12.96
N LYS A 53 0.13 3.07 13.11
CA LYS A 53 -0.55 2.13 14.03
C LYS A 53 0.35 1.73 15.20
N GLY A 54 1.65 2.00 15.11
CA GLY A 54 2.64 1.74 16.15
C GLY A 54 4.07 1.88 15.60
N PRO A 55 5.10 1.61 16.41
CA PRO A 55 6.49 1.64 15.96
C PRO A 55 6.70 0.74 14.74
N GLY A 56 7.09 1.33 13.62
CA GLY A 56 7.33 0.62 12.35
C GLY A 56 6.08 0.04 11.66
N ARG A 57 4.86 0.30 12.17
CA ARG A 57 3.61 -0.24 11.63
C ARG A 57 2.73 0.87 11.10
N TYR A 58 2.33 0.73 9.84
CA TYR A 58 1.46 1.68 9.15
C TYR A 58 0.27 0.96 8.55
N GLY A 59 -0.92 1.50 8.79
CA GLY A 59 -2.10 1.18 8.01
C GLY A 59 -2.11 2.01 6.73
N VAL A 60 -2.61 1.42 5.65
CA VAL A 60 -2.70 2.02 4.33
C VAL A 60 -4.16 2.10 3.95
N SER A 61 -4.59 3.26 3.47
CA SER A 61 -5.95 3.47 2.96
C SER A 61 -5.90 4.30 1.69
N ARG A 62 -6.91 4.15 0.83
CA ARG A 62 -7.07 5.04 -0.33
C ARG A 62 -7.38 6.46 0.16
N ALA A 63 -6.74 7.45 -0.45
CA ALA A 63 -7.07 8.84 -0.16
C ALA A 63 -8.48 9.16 -0.70
N THR A 64 -9.38 9.60 0.17
CA THR A 64 -10.65 10.21 -0.22
C THR A 64 -10.39 11.69 -0.51
N THR A 65 -10.66 12.10 -1.75
CA THR A 65 -10.66 13.51 -2.17
C THR A 65 -11.66 14.31 -1.35
#